data_AF-A0A939PWY2-F1
#
_entry.id   AF-A0A939PWY2-F1
#
_cell.length_a   1.000
_cell.length_b   1.000
_cell.length_c   1.000
_cell.angle_alpha   90.00
_cell.angle_beta   90.00
_cell.angle_gamma   90.00
#
_symmetry.space_group_name_H-M   'P 1'
#
loop_
_entity.id
_entity.type
_entity.pdbx_description
1 polymer ?
#
loop_
_entity_poly.entity_id
_entity_poly.type
_entity_poly.pdbx_seq_one_letter_code
_entity_poly.pdbx_strand_id
1 'polypeptide(L)' 'MAGLARDGLILGIETSCDETGGAVVAGGTRLLSNVVASQVEIHR' A
#
# COMPACT_ATOMS: atom_id res chain seq x y z
N MET A 1 -14.85 -7.20 -16.37
CA MET A 1 -13.58 -6.68 -15.86
C MET A 1 -12.77 -7.79 -15.19
N ALA A 2 -12.22 -8.76 -15.95
CA ALA A 2 -11.72 -10.03 -15.40
C ALA A 2 -10.23 -10.31 -15.70
N GLY A 3 -9.36 -9.28 -15.68
CA GLY A 3 -7.98 -9.41 -16.16
C GLY A 3 -6.84 -9.16 -15.16
N LEU A 4 -7.09 -8.61 -13.96
CA LEU A 4 -6.00 -8.16 -13.08
C LEU A 4 -5.49 -9.23 -12.09
N ALA A 5 -6.20 -10.36 -11.96
CA ALA A 5 -6.13 -11.18 -10.74
C ALA A 5 -4.98 -12.21 -10.67
N ARG A 6 -4.17 -12.40 -11.73
CA ARG A 6 -3.06 -13.38 -11.70
C ARG A 6 -1.68 -12.76 -11.99
N ASP A 7 -1.60 -11.79 -12.90
CA ASP A 7 -0.34 -11.13 -13.28
C ASP A 7 -0.36 -9.60 -13.09
N GLY A 8 -1.43 -9.05 -12.51
CA GLY A 8 -1.58 -7.60 -12.32
C GLY A 8 -0.84 -7.07 -11.10
N LEU A 9 -0.43 -5.80 -11.19
CA LEU A 9 0.04 -5.02 -10.05
C LEU A 9 -1.13 -4.23 -9.45
N ILE A 10 -1.25 -4.29 -8.14
CA ILE A 10 -2.23 -3.56 -7.34
C ILE A 10 -1.47 -2.51 -6.54
N LEU A 11 -1.86 -1.24 -6.67
CA LEU A 11 -1.38 -0.15 -5.83
C LEU A 11 -2.37 0.05 -4.68
N GLY A 12 -1.92 -0.21 -3.45
CA GLY A 12 -2.62 0.15 -2.22
C GLY A 12 -2.13 1.50 -1.72
N ILE A 13 -3.06 2.37 -1.33
CA ILE A 13 -2.79 3.64 -0.67
C ILE A 13 -3.55 3.58 0.66
N GLU A 14 -2.85 3.87 1.75
CA GLU A 14 -3.42 3.99 3.09
C GLU A 14 -3.12 5.40 3.62
N THR A 15 -4.16 6.08 4.08
CA THR A 15 -4.05 7.40 4.69
C THR A 15 -4.89 7.42 5.95
N SER A 16 -4.24 7.18 7.08
CA SER A 16 -4.85 7.33 8.40
C SER A 16 -4.44 8.68 9.02
N CYS A 17 -4.93 8.98 10.23
CA CYS A 17 -4.58 10.23 10.91
C CYS A 17 -3.11 10.28 11.35
N ASP A 18 -2.53 9.11 11.67
CA ASP A 18 -1.21 9.00 12.28
C ASP A 18 -0.16 8.43 11.32
N GLU A 19 -0.59 7.87 10.18
CA GLU A 19 0.29 7.19 9.22
C GLU A 19 -0.19 7.42 7.78
N THR A 20 0.76 7.57 6.87
CA THR A 20 0.52 7.55 5.43
C THR A 20 1.38 6.46 4.79
N GLY A 21 0.80 5.60 3.96
CA GLY A 21 1.49 4.45 3.39
C GLY A 21 1.11 4.13 1.95
N GLY A 22 2.02 3.45 1.26
CA GLY A 22 1.82 2.97 -0.10
C GLY A 22 2.43 1.58 -0.28
N ALA A 23 1.71 0.70 -0.96
CA ALA A 23 2.15 -0.68 -1.22
C ALA A 23 1.86 -1.13 -2.64
N VAL A 24 2.74 -1.97 -3.19
CA VAL A 24 2.52 -2.64 -4.48
C VAL A 24 2.43 -4.15 -4.26
N VAL A 25 1.34 -4.75 -4.72
CA VAL A 25 1.06 -6.18 -4.59
C VAL A 25 0.89 -6.81 -5.97
N ALA A 26 1.63 -7.88 -6.26
CA ALA A 26 1.46 -8.68 -7.47
C ALA A 26 0.49 -9.84 -7.22
N GLY A 27 -0.47 -10.03 -8.15
CA GLY A 27 -1.40 -11.16 -8.10
C GLY A 27 -2.23 -11.24 -6.82
N GLY A 28 -2.45 -10.10 -6.16
CA GLY A 28 -3.25 -9.99 -4.93
C GLY A 28 -2.64 -10.58 -3.65
N THR A 29 -1.49 -11.25 -3.72
CA THR A 29 -0.94 -11.97 -2.55
C THR A 29 0.55 -11.72 -2.31
N ARG A 30 1.31 -11.32 -3.33
CA ARG A 30 2.75 -11.10 -3.20
C ARG A 30 3.07 -9.62 -3.03
N LEU A 31 3.56 -9.24 -1.85
CA LEU A 31 4.04 -7.88 -1.59
C LEU A 31 5.37 -7.62 -2.29
N LEU A 32 5.45 -6.53 -3.06
CA LEU A 32 6.66 -6.10 -3.77
C LEU A 32 7.31 -4.87 -3.14
N SER A 33 6.48 -3.97 -2.60
CA SER A 33 6.93 -2.77 -1.90
C SER A 33 5.92 -2.40 -0.83
N ASN A 34 6.40 -1.85 0.27
CA ASN A 34 5.59 -1.29 1.36
C ASN A 34 6.38 -0.19 2.05
N VAL A 35 5.91 1.05 1.94
CA VAL A 35 6.50 2.22 2.60
C VAL A 35 5.44 2.84 3.49
N VAL A 36 5.81 3.09 4.75
CA VAL A 36 4.97 3.77 5.74
C VAL A 36 5.73 4.99 6.25
N ALA A 37 5.07 6.13 6.23
CA ALA A 37 5.52 7.37 6.82
C ALA A 37 4.67 7.65 8.07
N SER A 38 5.29 7.63 9.24
CA SER A 38 4.62 7.93 10.51
C SER A 38 4.55 9.45 10.73
N GLN A 39 3.37 9.95 11.12
CA GLN A 39 3.17 11.31 11.61
C GLN A 39 3.26 11.42 13.14
N VAL A 40 3.64 10.35 13.84
CA VAL A 40 3.76 10.34 15.31
C VAL A 40 4.79 11.37 15.81
N GLU A 41 5.82 11.67 15.01
CA GLU A 41 6.84 12.66 15.37
C GLU A 41 6.33 14.11 15.33
N ILE A 42 5.22 14.38 14.64
CA ILE A 42 4.70 15.72 14.37
C ILE A 42 3.56 16.14 15.32
N HIS A 43 3.03 15.21 16.13
CA HIS A 43 1.91 15.44 17.07
C HIS A 43 2.33 15.29 18.55
N ARG A 44 3.41 15.97 18.97
CA ARG A 44 3.79 16.05 20.40
C ARG A 44 3.13 17.21 21.12
#